data_AF-A0A8B3NAS2-F1
#
_entry.id   AF-A0A8B3NAS2-F1
#
_cell.length_a   1.000
_cell.length_b   1.000
_cell.length_c   1.000
_cell.angle_alpha   90.00
_cell.angle_beta   90.00
_cell.angle_gamma   90.00
#
_symmetry.space_group_name_H-M   'P 1'
#
loop_
_entity.id
_entity.type
_entity.pdbx_description
1 polymer ?
#
loop_
_entity_poly.entity_id
_entity_poly.type
_entity_poly.pdbx_seq_one_letter_code
_entity_poly.pdbx_strand_id
1 'polypeptide(L)'
;MLADALGRPLRFILTGGQAHDIVTAPALLDGMKGGAVIADKAYDSNDLRRIIADADMLAVIPSKRSRKVPIPHDIVLYKTRNRIERCFNKLKHFRRFATRFDRRAGHFLAFIHLAAAMLWMR
;
A
#
# COMPACT_ATOMS: atom_id res chain seq x y z
N MET A 1 0.83 -2.99 -2.22
CA MET A 1 0.91 -3.72 -0.94
C MET A 1 0.08 -2.95 0.08
N LEU A 2 -0.73 -3.66 0.87
CA LEU A 2 -1.43 -3.11 2.02
C LEU A 2 -0.73 -3.59 3.30
N ALA A 3 -0.66 -2.72 4.32
CA ALA A 3 -0.17 -3.06 5.66
C ALA A 3 -1.14 -2.52 6.71
N ASP A 4 -1.13 -3.13 7.89
CA ASP A 4 -1.90 -2.66 9.04
C ASP A 4 -1.28 -1.41 9.70
N ALA A 5 -1.95 -0.86 10.71
CA ALA A 5 -1.48 0.30 11.46
C ALA A 5 -0.13 0.06 12.20
N LEU A 6 0.23 -1.19 12.47
CA LEU A 6 1.49 -1.57 13.11
C LEU A 6 2.64 -1.74 12.08
N GLY A 7 2.34 -1.67 10.79
CA GLY A 7 3.31 -1.88 9.71
C GLY A 7 3.56 -3.36 9.41
N ARG A 8 2.56 -4.23 9.62
CA ARG A 8 2.58 -5.63 9.21
C ARG A 8 1.88 -5.80 7.87
N PRO A 9 2.45 -6.55 6.92
CA PRO A 9 1.88 -6.67 5.58
C PRO A 9 0.60 -7.52 5.58
N LEU A 10 -0.49 -7.02 5.00
CA LEU A 10 -1.79 -7.70 4.95
C LEU A 10 -2.08 -8.33 3.58
N ARG A 11 -1.87 -7.56 2.51
CA ARG A 11 -2.22 -7.99 1.14
C ARG A 11 -1.18 -7.53 0.13
N PHE A 12 -0.88 -8.42 -0.80
CA PHE A 12 -0.02 -8.14 -1.95
C PHE A 12 -0.79 -8.44 -3.22
N ILE A 13 -0.70 -7.51 -4.18
CA ILE A 13 -1.14 -7.72 -5.56
C ILE A 13 0.08 -7.40 -6.40
N LEU A 14 0.48 -8.34 -7.24
CA LEU A 14 1.61 -8.18 -8.15
C LEU A 14 1.09 -7.71 -9.50
N THR A 15 1.68 -6.66 -10.03
CA THR A 15 1.36 -6.09 -11.34
C THR A 15 2.57 -6.16 -12.26
N GLY A 16 2.33 -6.06 -13.58
CA GLY A 16 3.40 -5.85 -14.54
C GLY A 16 4.09 -4.51 -14.32
N GLY A 17 5.37 -4.39 -14.65
CA GLY A 17 6.17 -3.18 -14.37
C GLY A 17 5.69 -1.89 -15.04
N GLN A 18 4.80 -1.99 -16.04
CA GLN A 18 4.20 -0.85 -16.75
C GLN A 18 2.84 -0.43 -16.16
N ALA A 19 2.29 -1.19 -15.20
CA ALA A 19 0.99 -0.90 -14.64
C ALA A 19 1.09 0.18 -13.55
N HIS A 20 0.17 1.14 -13.59
CA HIS A 20 0.05 2.13 -12.52
C HIS A 20 -0.55 1.49 -11.26
N ASP A 21 0.15 1.64 -10.13
CA ASP A 21 -0.28 1.07 -8.83
C ASP A 21 -1.68 1.49 -8.40
N ILE A 22 -2.13 2.68 -8.84
CA ILE A 22 -3.47 3.23 -8.53
C ILE A 22 -4.60 2.34 -9.04
N VAL A 23 -4.38 1.61 -10.15
CA VAL A 23 -5.37 0.70 -10.73
C VAL A 23 -5.64 -0.48 -9.81
N THR A 24 -4.64 -0.89 -9.02
CA THR A 24 -4.77 -2.00 -8.07
C THR A 24 -5.16 -1.58 -6.66
N ALA A 25 -5.17 -0.29 -6.35
CA ALA A 25 -5.52 0.21 -5.04
C ALA A 25 -6.96 -0.20 -4.59
N PRO A 26 -7.99 -0.16 -5.45
CA PRO A 26 -9.31 -0.70 -5.12
C PRO A 26 -9.27 -2.17 -4.71
N ALA A 27 -8.62 -3.02 -5.51
CA ALA A 27 -8.50 -4.45 -5.24
C ALA A 27 -7.68 -4.75 -3.98
N LEU A 28 -6.74 -3.86 -3.60
CA LEU A 28 -6.03 -3.97 -2.32
C LEU A 28 -6.92 -3.67 -1.12
N LEU A 29 -7.87 -2.74 -1.26
CA LEU A 29 -8.78 -2.30 -0.19
C LEU A 29 -10.05 -3.15 -0.09
N ASP A 30 -10.36 -3.94 -1.11
CA ASP A 30 -11.60 -4.74 -1.16
C ASP A 30 -11.74 -5.67 0.05
N GLY A 31 -12.88 -5.56 0.74
CA GLY A 31 -13.21 -6.30 1.97
C GLY A 31 -12.46 -5.87 3.24
N MET A 32 -11.63 -4.83 3.17
CA MET A 32 -10.89 -4.32 4.34
C MET A 32 -11.75 -3.39 5.17
N LYS A 33 -11.61 -3.46 6.50
CA LYS A 33 -12.26 -2.56 7.45
C LYS A 33 -11.20 -1.80 8.25
N GLY A 34 -11.44 -0.53 8.53
CA GLY A 34 -10.53 0.31 9.30
C GLY A 34 -11.14 1.68 9.56
N GLY A 35 -10.38 2.56 10.22
CA GLY A 35 -10.79 3.96 10.42
C GLY A 35 -10.21 4.91 9.37
N ALA A 36 -9.06 4.57 8.78
CA ALA A 36 -8.38 5.43 7.82
C ALA A 36 -7.46 4.64 6.88
N VAL A 37 -7.31 5.15 5.66
CA VAL A 37 -6.36 4.67 4.65
C VAL A 37 -5.32 5.75 4.40
N ILE A 38 -4.06 5.40 4.63
CA ILE A 38 -2.91 6.28 4.39
C ILE A 38 -2.20 5.83 3.11
N ALA A 39 -2.05 6.74 2.16
CA ALA A 39 -1.34 6.45 0.92
C ALA A 39 -0.55 7.66 0.43
N ASP A 40 0.44 7.39 -0.41
CA ASP A 40 1.25 8.44 -1.03
C ASP A 40 0.42 9.32 -1.96
N LYS A 41 0.94 10.53 -2.19
CA LYS A 41 0.39 11.51 -3.14
C LYS A 41 0.11 10.94 -4.54
N ALA A 42 0.85 9.91 -4.97
CA ALA A 42 0.62 9.24 -6.24
C ALA A 42 -0.78 8.59 -6.33
N TYR A 43 -1.33 8.15 -5.20
CA TYR A 43 -2.66 7.53 -5.09
C TYR A 43 -3.81 8.55 -5.03
N ASP A 44 -3.53 9.84 -5.12
CA ASP A 44 -4.60 10.85 -5.19
C ASP A 44 -5.44 10.68 -6.47
N SER A 45 -6.66 10.17 -6.27
CA SER A 45 -7.72 10.00 -7.27
C SER A 45 -9.08 10.16 -6.60
N ASN A 46 -10.06 10.69 -7.34
CA ASN A 46 -11.44 10.80 -6.87
C ASN A 46 -12.07 9.42 -6.69
N ASP A 47 -11.82 8.50 -7.61
CA ASP A 47 -12.40 7.16 -7.55
C ASP A 47 -11.89 6.40 -6.31
N LEU A 48 -10.59 6.49 -6.03
CA LEU A 48 -10.02 5.84 -4.85
C LEU A 48 -10.55 6.45 -3.55
N ARG A 49 -10.68 7.79 -3.49
CA ARG A 49 -11.27 8.46 -2.33
C ARG A 49 -12.74 8.09 -2.13
N ARG A 50 -13.50 7.93 -3.22
CA ARG A 50 -14.89 7.45 -3.17
C ARG A 50 -14.97 6.03 -2.62
N ILE A 51 -14.15 5.11 -3.12
CA ILE A 51 -14.08 3.73 -2.61
C ILE A 51 -13.74 3.70 -1.11
N ILE A 52 -12.81 4.54 -0.66
CA ILE A 52 -12.45 4.63 0.76
C ILE A 52 -13.63 5.17 1.58
N ALA A 53 -14.34 6.19 1.08
CA ALA A 53 -15.51 6.76 1.74
C ALA A 53 -16.71 5.78 1.77
N ASP A 54 -16.96 5.05 0.68
CA ASP A 54 -18.02 4.03 0.59
C ASP A 54 -17.78 2.88 1.58
N ALA A 55 -16.52 2.66 1.96
CA ALA A 55 -16.12 1.71 2.98
C ALA A 55 -16.01 2.31 4.40
N ASP A 56 -16.58 3.51 4.62
CA ASP A 56 -16.63 4.24 5.89
C ASP A 56 -15.25 4.51 6.51
N MET A 57 -14.26 4.78 5.66
CA MET A 57 -12.88 5.08 6.05
C MET A 57 -12.47 6.50 5.70
N LEU A 58 -11.53 7.07 6.45
CA LEU A 58 -10.92 8.37 6.15
C LEU A 58 -9.76 8.22 5.14
N ALA A 59 -9.82 8.94 4.01
CA ALA A 59 -8.73 8.98 3.02
C ALA A 59 -7.64 9.99 3.41
N VAL A 60 -6.56 9.53 4.05
CA VAL A 60 -5.38 10.32 4.43
C VAL A 60 -4.35 10.30 3.30
N ILE A 61 -4.68 11.01 2.22
CA ILE A 61 -3.87 11.07 1.00
C ILE A 61 -3.58 12.54 0.68
N PRO A 62 -2.31 12.97 0.55
CA PRO A 62 -1.99 14.32 0.13
C PRO A 62 -2.45 14.59 -1.30
N SER A 63 -2.98 15.78 -1.55
CA SER A 63 -3.42 16.19 -2.89
C SER A 63 -2.26 16.37 -3.87
N LYS A 64 -2.43 15.92 -5.12
CA LYS A 64 -1.49 16.18 -6.22
C LYS A 64 -1.34 17.68 -6.48
N ARG A 65 -0.13 18.10 -6.92
CA ARG A 65 0.15 19.52 -7.21
C ARG A 65 -0.69 20.03 -8.40
N SER A 66 -1.03 19.15 -9.34
CA SER A 66 -1.87 19.44 -10.51
C SER A 66 -3.36 19.53 -10.21
N ARG A 67 -3.78 19.23 -8.97
CA ARG A 67 -5.19 19.23 -8.59
C ARG A 67 -5.68 20.67 -8.47
N LYS A 68 -6.79 20.99 -9.16
CA LYS A 68 -7.40 22.34 -9.14
C LYS A 68 -7.87 22.76 -7.75
N VAL A 69 -8.47 21.82 -7.02
CA VAL A 69 -8.97 22.03 -5.66
C VAL A 69 -8.26 21.06 -4.72
N PRO A 70 -7.33 21.53 -3.88
CA PRO A 70 -6.67 20.70 -2.88
C PRO A 70 -7.67 20.18 -1.85
N ILE A 71 -7.64 18.87 -1.60
CA ILE A 71 -8.35 18.23 -0.49
C ILE A 71 -7.41 18.20 0.74
N PRO A 72 -7.86 18.71 1.89
CA PRO A 72 -7.10 18.62 3.14
C PRO A 72 -6.99 17.16 3.60
N HIS A 73 -5.90 16.86 4.30
CA HIS A 73 -5.67 15.55 4.91
C HIS A 73 -5.07 15.75 6.31
N ASP A 74 -5.25 14.75 7.17
CA ASP A 74 -4.66 14.77 8.50
C ASP A 74 -3.14 14.54 8.41
N ILE A 75 -2.38 15.61 8.70
CA ILE A 75 -0.91 15.62 8.64
C ILE A 75 -0.31 14.73 9.75
N VAL A 76 -0.94 14.69 10.93
CA VAL A 76 -0.43 13.91 12.07
C VAL A 76 -0.59 12.43 11.76
N LEU A 77 -1.77 12.03 11.26
CA LEU A 77 -2.02 10.65 10.86
C LEU A 77 -1.15 10.27 9.66
N TYR A 78 -0.91 11.18 8.72
CA TYR A 78 -0.03 10.94 7.57
C TYR A 78 1.41 10.60 7.96
N LYS A 79 1.94 11.13 9.09
CA LYS A 79 3.29 10.78 9.59
C LYS A 79 3.43 9.28 9.87
N THR A 80 2.32 8.58 10.14
CA THR A 80 2.35 7.13 10.39
C THR A 80 2.65 6.30 9.12
N ARG A 81 2.66 6.91 7.92
CA ARG A 81 3.14 6.29 6.66
C ARG A 81 4.54 5.68 6.79
N ASN A 82 5.40 6.22 7.65
CA ASN A 82 6.72 5.65 7.98
C ASN A 82 6.64 4.18 8.43
N ARG A 83 5.50 3.71 8.99
CA ARG A 83 5.29 2.28 9.30
C ARG A 83 5.28 1.42 8.04
N ILE A 84 4.63 1.87 6.98
CA ILE A 84 4.59 1.19 5.68
C ILE A 84 5.99 1.18 5.04
N GLU A 85 6.70 2.30 5.10
CA GLU A 85 8.08 2.39 4.61
C GLU A 85 9.01 1.43 5.34
N ARG A 86 8.92 1.36 6.67
CA ARG A 86 9.66 0.39 7.48
C ARG A 86 9.29 -1.04 7.14
N CYS A 87 8.01 -1.35 6.91
CA CYS A 87 7.58 -2.66 6.43
C CYS A 87 8.28 -3.03 5.12
N PHE A 88 8.27 -2.11 4.15
CA PHE A 88 8.92 -2.33 2.86
C PHE A 88 10.45 -2.45 2.99
N ASN A 89 11.07 -1.68 3.89
CA ASN A 89 12.49 -1.82 4.20
C ASN A 89 12.82 -3.18 4.80
N LYS A 90 11.97 -3.69 5.71
CA LYS A 90 12.13 -5.04 6.26
C LYS A 90 12.04 -6.12 5.18
N LEU A 91 11.09 -5.97 4.24
CA LEU A 91 11.00 -6.86 3.07
C LEU A 91 12.26 -6.80 2.19
N LYS A 92 12.90 -5.62 2.07
CA LYS A 92 14.16 -5.46 1.33
C LYS A 92 15.36 -6.13 1.98
N HIS A 93 15.33 -6.49 3.27
CA HIS A 93 16.41 -7.30 3.85
C HIS A 93 16.52 -8.68 3.20
N PHE A 94 15.41 -9.19 2.66
CA PHE A 94 15.42 -10.39 1.85
C PHE A 94 15.98 -10.05 0.47
N ARG A 95 17.23 -10.42 0.19
CA ARG A 95 17.92 -10.13 -1.08
C ARG A 95 17.10 -10.52 -2.32
N ARG A 96 16.38 -11.64 -2.25
CA ARG A 96 15.49 -12.14 -3.31
C ARG A 96 14.30 -11.20 -3.59
N PHE A 97 13.77 -10.52 -2.56
CA PHE A 97 12.75 -9.49 -2.73
C PHE A 97 13.33 -8.22 -3.34
N ALA A 98 14.46 -7.74 -2.81
CA ALA A 98 15.05 -6.46 -3.21
C ALA A 98 15.49 -6.42 -4.69
N THR A 99 16.07 -7.52 -5.16
CA THR A 99 16.62 -7.64 -6.53
C THR A 99 15.62 -8.20 -7.53
N ARG A 100 14.52 -8.81 -7.07
CA ARG A 100 13.52 -9.49 -7.90
C ARG A 100 14.15 -10.53 -8.86
N PHE A 101 14.98 -11.42 -8.33
CA PHE A 101 15.65 -12.46 -9.15
C PHE A 101 14.68 -13.46 -9.82
N ASP A 102 13.45 -13.58 -9.32
CA ASP A 102 12.47 -14.51 -9.83
C ASP A 102 11.92 -14.10 -11.19
N ARG A 103 12.25 -14.87 -12.24
CA ARG A 103 11.71 -14.67 -13.60
C ARG A 103 10.21 -14.92 -13.72
N ARG A 104 9.64 -15.74 -12.83
CA ARG A 104 8.19 -16.07 -12.82
C ARG A 104 7.49 -15.32 -11.70
N ALA A 105 6.41 -14.62 -12.06
CA ALA A 105 5.55 -13.89 -11.13
C ALA A 105 5.07 -14.75 -9.96
N GLY A 106 4.70 -16.01 -10.21
CA GLY A 106 4.25 -16.93 -9.15
C GLY A 106 5.31 -17.26 -8.11
N HIS A 107 6.57 -17.46 -8.52
CA HIS A 107 7.67 -17.72 -7.58
C HIS A 107 7.97 -16.49 -6.74
N PHE A 108 7.96 -15.32 -7.37
CA PHE A 108 8.13 -14.05 -6.66
C PHE A 108 7.01 -13.82 -5.64
N LEU A 109 5.76 -14.05 -6.03
CA LEU A 109 4.60 -13.90 -5.14
C LEU A 109 4.66 -14.88 -3.97
N ALA A 110 4.99 -16.15 -4.22
CA ALA A 110 5.18 -17.15 -3.16
C ALA A 110 6.27 -16.72 -2.17
N PHE A 111 7.38 -16.17 -2.67
CA PHE A 111 8.43 -15.63 -1.82
C PHE A 111 7.98 -14.42 -1.01
N ILE A 112 7.19 -13.50 -1.60
CA ILE A 112 6.61 -12.37 -0.88
C ILE A 112 5.74 -12.85 0.28
N HIS A 113 4.88 -13.85 0.06
CA HIS A 113 4.04 -14.40 1.12
C HIS A 113 4.87 -15.04 2.24
N LEU A 114 5.93 -15.77 1.90
CA LEU A 114 6.85 -16.33 2.88
C LEU A 114 7.56 -15.24 3.69
N ALA A 115 8.08 -14.21 3.01
CA ALA A 115 8.72 -13.06 3.66
C ALA A 115 7.74 -12.32 4.58
N ALA A 116 6.49 -12.12 4.14
CA ALA A 116 5.44 -11.53 4.94
C ALA A 116 5.16 -12.38 6.19
N ALA A 117 4.99 -13.70 6.06
CA ALA A 117 4.77 -14.59 7.20
C ALA A 117 5.91 -14.50 8.24
N MET A 118 7.16 -14.45 7.78
CA MET A 118 8.30 -14.25 8.68
C MET A 118 8.27 -12.90 9.42
N LEU A 119 7.72 -11.84 8.81
CA LEU A 119 7.53 -10.55 9.49
C LEU A 119 6.40 -10.58 10.51
N TRP A 120 5.41 -11.46 10.35
CA TRP A 120 4.32 -11.66 11.31
C TRP A 120 4.73 -12.49 12.52
N MET A 121 5.66 -13.44 12.34
CA MET A 121 6.15 -14.32 13.41
C MET A 121 7.24 -13.70 14.29
N ARG A 122 7.64 -12.46 14.02
CA ARG A 122 8.68 -11.75 14.77
C ARG A 122 8.10 -10.86 15.85
#